data_AF-A0AAD4TGW9-F1
#
_entry.id   AF-A0AAD4TGW9-F1
#
_cell.length_a   1.000
_cell.length_b   1.000
_cell.length_c   1.000
_cell.angle_alpha   90.00
_cell.angle_beta   90.00
_cell.angle_gamma   90.00
#
_symmetry.space_group_name_H-M   'P 1'
#
loop_
_entity.id
_entity.type
_entity.pdbx_description
1 polymer ?
#
loop_
_entity_poly.entity_id
_entity_poly.type
_entity_poly.pdbx_seq_one_letter_code
_entity_poly.pdbx_strand_id
1 'polypeptide(L)'
;MKAGTPGKYHINPSPKLMSRASQWRVVEHDDGIETIFYKGAFDDVTIYIKGYYNQAVGDCENKDDDYSYIVNTDYLNHREAKAEKKDGNPVFYFPKIKSEDNNKKN
;
A
#
# COMPACT_ATOMS: atom_id res chain seq x y z
N MET A 1 2.48 12.70 -14.81
CA MET A 1 2.37 12.09 -13.46
C MET A 1 1.32 12.87 -12.69
N LYS A 2 0.15 12.28 -12.39
CA LYS A 2 -0.86 12.91 -11.52
C LYS A 2 -0.72 12.30 -10.12
N ALA A 3 -0.47 13.14 -9.12
CA ALA A 3 -0.61 12.76 -7.72
C ALA A 3 -2.10 12.52 -7.47
N GLY A 4 -2.53 11.26 -7.54
CA GLY A 4 -3.90 10.87 -7.26
C GLY A 4 -4.18 10.88 -5.77
N THR A 5 -5.43 11.13 -5.40
CA THR A 5 -5.94 10.94 -4.04
C THR A 5 -5.86 9.46 -3.65
N PRO A 6 -5.63 9.14 -2.36
CA PRO A 6 -5.42 7.76 -1.86
C PRO A 6 -6.51 6.76 -2.24
N GLY A 7 -7.75 7.21 -2.48
CA GLY A 7 -8.87 6.35 -2.91
C GLY A 7 -8.82 5.84 -4.35
N LYS A 8 -7.76 6.13 -5.13
CA LYS A 8 -7.54 5.56 -6.46
C LYS A 8 -6.51 4.43 -6.52
N TYR A 9 -5.73 4.27 -5.47
CA TYR A 9 -4.70 3.25 -5.43
C TYR A 9 -5.30 1.98 -4.82
N HIS A 10 -4.80 0.82 -5.22
CA HIS A 10 -5.16 -0.49 -4.68
C HIS A 10 -4.79 -0.66 -3.18
N ILE A 11 -4.73 0.42 -2.40
CA ILE A 11 -4.47 0.45 -0.98
C ILE A 11 -5.42 1.43 -0.29
N ASN A 12 -5.74 1.18 0.99
CA ASN A 12 -6.52 2.10 1.81
C ASN A 12 -5.77 2.48 3.11
N PRO A 13 -5.19 3.69 3.19
CA PRO A 13 -4.52 4.16 4.40
C PRO A 13 -5.51 4.56 5.49
N SER A 14 -5.13 4.34 6.76
CA SER A 14 -5.90 4.78 7.91
C SER A 14 -5.91 6.31 8.03
N PRO A 15 -6.92 6.92 8.67
CA PRO A 15 -6.92 8.35 8.99
C PRO A 15 -5.64 8.81 9.69
N LYS A 16 -5.10 7.99 10.59
CA LYS A 16 -3.88 8.30 11.33
C LYS A 16 -2.64 8.28 10.43
N LEU A 17 -2.54 7.34 9.50
CA LEU A 17 -1.47 7.37 8.48
C LEU A 17 -1.64 8.55 7.52
N MET A 18 -2.88 8.89 7.18
CA MET A 18 -3.20 10.07 6.37
C MET A 18 -2.84 11.39 7.06
N SER A 19 -2.80 11.45 8.39
CA SER A 19 -2.30 12.63 9.11
C SER A 19 -0.81 12.94 8.82
N ARG A 20 -0.06 11.94 8.33
CA ARG A 20 1.34 12.04 7.91
C ARG A 20 1.51 11.99 6.39
N ALA A 21 0.50 12.33 5.60
CA ALA A 21 0.53 12.21 4.13
C ALA A 21 1.69 12.94 3.43
N SER A 22 2.32 13.95 4.05
CA SER A 22 3.53 14.59 3.49
C SER A 22 4.81 13.77 3.67
N GLN A 23 4.79 12.75 4.53
CA GLN A 23 5.92 11.91 4.88
C GLN A 23 5.95 10.58 4.10
N TRP A 24 4.97 10.34 3.24
CA TRP A 24 4.95 9.16 2.39
C TRP A 24 4.18 9.41 1.11
N ARG A 25 4.36 8.54 0.12
CA ARG A 25 3.59 8.59 -1.12
C ARG A 25 3.40 7.20 -1.72
N VAL A 26 2.42 7.12 -2.61
CA VAL A 26 2.18 5.96 -3.48
C VAL A 26 2.58 6.31 -4.90
N VAL A 27 3.33 5.43 -5.55
CA VAL A 27 3.64 5.49 -6.98
C VAL A 27 3.05 4.25 -7.62
N GLU A 28 2.22 4.43 -8.65
CA GLU A 28 1.71 3.32 -9.45
C GLU A 28 2.61 3.11 -10.66
N HIS A 29 2.94 1.83 -10.90
CA HIS A 29 3.67 1.33 -12.05
C HIS A 29 2.77 0.39 -12.86
N ASP A 30 3.20 0.05 -14.08
CA ASP A 30 2.45 -0.87 -14.95
C ASP A 30 2.28 -2.25 -14.30
N ASP A 31 3.30 -2.70 -13.57
CA ASP A 31 3.40 -4.04 -12.99
C ASP A 31 3.18 -4.10 -11.47
N GLY A 32 2.94 -2.96 -10.81
CA GLY A 32 2.85 -2.92 -9.34
C GLY A 32 2.59 -1.54 -8.77
N ILE A 33 2.65 -1.43 -7.45
CA ILE A 33 2.66 -0.15 -6.75
C ILE A 33 3.85 -0.09 -5.80
N GLU A 34 4.35 1.12 -5.56
CA GLU A 34 5.36 1.41 -4.56
C GLU A 34 4.81 2.35 -3.50
N THR A 35 5.01 2.01 -2.23
CA THR A 35 4.85 2.94 -1.12
C THR A 35 6.23 3.38 -0.64
N ILE A 36 6.48 4.69 -0.70
CA ILE A 36 7.78 5.29 -0.35
C ILE A 36 7.58 6.14 0.90
N PHE A 37 8.40 5.91 1.91
CA PHE A 37 8.35 6.62 3.19
C PHE A 37 9.58 7.50 3.37
N TYR A 38 9.38 8.81 3.46
CA TYR A 38 10.45 9.78 3.66
C TYR A 38 10.99 9.73 5.09
N LYS A 39 12.20 10.29 5.29
CA LYS A 39 12.76 10.51 6.62
C LYS A 39 11.72 11.20 7.54
N GLY A 40 11.49 10.63 8.72
CA GLY A 40 10.48 11.11 9.66
C GLY A 40 9.17 10.32 9.66
N ALA A 41 8.89 9.52 8.62
CA ALA A 41 7.66 8.73 8.55
C ALA A 41 7.53 7.72 9.71
N PHE A 42 8.66 7.17 10.15
CA PHE A 42 8.77 6.18 11.23
C PHE A 42 9.25 6.76 12.56
N ASP A 43 9.40 8.09 12.68
CA ASP A 43 9.86 8.69 13.92
C ASP A 43 8.84 8.37 15.03
N ASP A 44 9.29 7.53 15.97
CA ASP A 44 8.57 6.95 17.10
C ASP A 44 7.30 6.15 16.76
N VAL A 45 7.16 5.68 15.52
CA VAL A 45 5.95 4.98 15.07
C VAL A 45 6.27 3.76 14.19
N THR A 46 5.51 2.69 14.42
CA THR A 46 5.47 1.51 13.54
C THR A 46 4.34 1.68 12.53
N ILE A 47 4.64 1.53 11.24
CA ILE A 47 3.63 1.53 10.17
C ILE A 47 3.24 0.08 9.88
N TYR A 48 1.96 -0.23 9.96
CA TYR A 48 1.40 -1.57 9.75
C TYR A 48 0.88 -1.74 8.33
N ILE A 49 1.36 -2.79 7.66
CA ILE A 49 0.89 -3.20 6.35
C ILE A 49 -0.09 -4.35 6.57
N LYS A 50 -1.36 -4.16 6.24
CA LYS A 50 -2.41 -5.17 6.42
C LYS A 50 -2.85 -5.71 5.06
N GLY A 51 -2.83 -7.03 4.90
CA GLY A 51 -3.42 -7.70 3.75
C GLY A 51 -4.76 -8.31 4.15
N TYR A 52 -5.85 -7.89 3.50
CA TYR A 52 -7.16 -8.50 3.69
C TYR A 52 -7.58 -9.22 2.40
N TYR A 53 -7.82 -10.52 2.51
CA TYR A 53 -8.30 -11.33 1.40
C TYR A 53 -9.80 -11.09 1.16
N ASN A 54 -10.20 -10.88 -0.09
CA ASN A 54 -11.60 -10.72 -0.52
C ASN A 54 -12.35 -9.51 0.07
N GLN A 55 -11.63 -8.47 0.53
CA GLN A 55 -12.25 -7.20 0.86
C GLN A 55 -12.14 -6.29 -0.36
N ALA A 56 -13.28 -5.91 -0.95
CA ALA A 56 -13.32 -4.80 -1.89
C ALA A 56 -12.81 -3.54 -1.15
N VAL A 57 -11.52 -3.24 -1.29
CA VAL A 57 -10.86 -2.14 -0.58
C VAL A 57 -11.49 -0.78 -0.92
N GLY A 58 -12.26 -0.71 -2.01
CA GLY A 58 -13.11 0.45 -2.34
C GLY A 58 -14.24 0.72 -1.34
N ASP A 59 -14.69 -0.28 -0.58
CA ASP A 59 -15.81 -0.16 0.37
C ASP A 59 -15.39 -0.24 1.85
N CYS A 60 -14.19 -0.74 2.15
CA CYS A 60 -13.71 -0.85 3.54
C CYS A 60 -12.90 0.38 3.92
N GLU A 61 -13.52 1.41 4.50
CA GLU A 61 -12.80 2.48 5.24
C GLU A 61 -11.82 1.83 6.23
N ASN A 62 -10.52 2.13 6.10
CA ASN A 62 -9.53 1.69 7.08
C ASN A 62 -9.72 2.51 8.37
N LYS A 63 -10.49 2.00 9.33
CA LYS A 63 -10.79 2.65 10.61
C LYS A 63 -9.77 2.36 11.71
N ASP A 64 -8.58 1.87 11.36
CA ASP A 64 -7.54 1.61 12.35
C ASP A 64 -7.10 2.90 13.05
N ASP A 65 -6.95 2.82 14.37
CA ASP A 65 -6.35 3.87 15.21
C ASP A 65 -4.81 3.85 15.17
N ASP A 66 -4.21 2.99 14.33
CA ASP A 66 -2.77 2.86 14.10
C ASP A 66 -2.35 3.50 12.77
N TYR A 67 -1.06 3.72 12.60
CA TYR A 67 -0.49 4.10 11.30
C TYR A 67 -0.50 2.87 10.40
N SER A 68 -1.55 2.66 9.59
CA SER A 68 -1.69 1.45 8.77
C SER A 68 -2.20 1.75 7.36
N TYR A 69 -1.99 0.80 6.45
CA TYR A 69 -2.73 0.75 5.20
C TYR A 69 -3.11 -0.69 4.85
N ILE A 70 -4.29 -0.83 4.25
CA ILE A 70 -4.82 -2.09 3.74
C ILE A 70 -4.38 -2.24 2.29
N VAL A 71 -3.82 -3.38 1.92
CA VAL A 71 -3.47 -3.72 0.55
C VAL A 71 -4.62 -4.50 -0.09
N ASN A 72 -5.09 -4.07 -1.26
CA ASN A 72 -6.11 -4.77 -2.03
C ASN A 72 -5.51 -6.01 -2.69
N THR A 73 -5.76 -7.17 -2.10
CA THR A 73 -5.22 -8.44 -2.57
C THR A 73 -5.95 -9.04 -3.76
N ASP A 74 -6.97 -8.38 -4.29
CA ASP A 74 -7.60 -8.78 -5.56
C ASP A 74 -6.80 -8.25 -6.76
N TYR A 75 -5.98 -7.22 -6.53
CA TYR A 75 -5.12 -6.61 -7.56
C TYR A 75 -3.63 -6.71 -7.25
N LEU A 76 -3.24 -6.77 -5.97
CA LEU A 76 -1.85 -6.76 -5.54
C LEU A 76 -1.46 -8.05 -4.83
N ASN A 77 -0.33 -8.62 -5.24
CA ASN A 77 0.25 -9.79 -4.60
C ASN A 77 1.13 -9.38 -3.42
N HIS A 78 0.52 -9.21 -2.25
CA HIS A 78 1.25 -8.88 -1.02
C HIS A 78 2.25 -9.97 -0.58
N ARG A 79 2.10 -11.22 -1.06
CA ARG A 79 3.03 -12.32 -0.72
C ARG A 79 4.39 -12.17 -1.40
N GLU A 80 4.41 -11.47 -2.53
CA GLU A 80 5.62 -11.14 -3.28
C GLU A 80 6.06 -9.69 -3.03
N ALA A 81 5.52 -9.05 -1.98
CA ALA A 81 5.94 -7.72 -1.61
C ALA A 81 7.43 -7.68 -1.29
N LYS A 82 8.13 -6.69 -1.85
CA LYS A 82 9.56 -6.47 -1.62
C LYS A 82 9.75 -5.24 -0.77
N ALA A 83 10.64 -5.33 0.22
CA ALA A 83 11.07 -4.19 1.01
C ALA A 83 12.51 -3.84 0.66
N GLU A 84 12.76 -2.58 0.31
CA GLU A 84 14.09 -2.08 0.00
C GLU A 84 14.29 -0.64 0.52
N LYS A 85 15.52 -0.12 0.39
CA LYS A 85 15.82 1.28 0.69
C LYS A 85 16.27 1.98 -0.59
N LYS A 86 15.53 3.01 -1.03
CA LYS A 86 15.91 3.90 -2.14
C LYS A 86 16.28 5.27 -1.59
N ASP A 87 17.50 5.73 -1.87
CA ASP A 87 18.01 7.02 -1.36
C ASP A 87 17.87 7.18 0.16
N GLY A 88 18.03 6.08 0.90
CA GLY A 88 17.88 6.02 2.36
C GLY A 88 16.44 5.94 2.88
N ASN A 89 15.44 6.03 1.99
CA ASN A 89 14.02 5.95 2.32
C ASN A 89 13.51 4.51 2.23
N PRO A 90 12.75 4.00 3.22
CA PRO A 90 12.07 2.72 3.09
C PRO A 90 11.06 2.72 1.95
N VAL A 91 11.11 1.69 1.12
CA VAL A 91 10.21 1.46 0.00
C VAL A 91 9.64 0.06 0.10
N PHE A 92 8.32 -0.06 -0.05
CA PHE A 92 7.65 -1.34 -0.22
C PHE A 92 7.03 -1.39 -1.61
N TYR A 93 7.41 -2.40 -2.39
CA TYR A 93 6.88 -2.67 -3.71
C TYR A 93 5.90 -3.84 -3.63
N PHE A 94 4.69 -3.64 -4.14
CA PHE A 94 3.66 -4.67 -4.24
C PHE A 94 3.38 -4.96 -5.72
N PRO A 95 3.74 -6.14 -6.24
CA PRO A 95 3.45 -6.49 -7.62
C PRO A 95 1.94 -6.63 -7.84
N LYS A 96 1.46 -6.28 -9.04
CA LYS A 96 0.11 -6.59 -9.49
C LYS A 96 -0.02 -8.09 -9.75
N ILE A 97 -1.18 -8.65 -9.43
CA ILE A 97 -1.51 -10.05 -9.73
C ILE A 97 -1.66 -10.16 -11.24
N LYS A 98 -0.93 -11.10 -11.87
CA LYS A 98 -1.08 -11.35 -13.31
C LYS A 98 -2.43 -12.02 -13.56
N SER A 99 -3.07 -11.69 -14.69
CA SER A 99 -4.35 -12.29 -15.10
C SER A 99 -4.36 -13.83 -15.06
N GLU A 100 -3.20 -14.46 -15.23
CA GLU A 100 -3.02 -15.91 -15.22
C GLU A 100 -3.04 -16.51 -13.81
N ASP A 101 -2.65 -15.75 -12.78
CA ASP A 101 -2.60 -16.22 -11.38
C ASP A 101 -4.00 -16.30 -10.75
N ASN A 102 -4.97 -15.56 -11.29
CA ASN A 102 -6.37 -15.62 -10.86
C ASN A 102 -7.07 -16.93 -11.25
N ASN A 103 -6.57 -17.66 -12.26
CA ASN A 103 -7.14 -18.94 -12.69
C ASN A 103 -6.74 -20.14 -11.81
N LYS A 104 -5.88 -19.95 -10.81
CA LYS A 104 -5.47 -21.01 -9.87
C LYS A 104 -6.30 -21.04 -8.57
N LYS A 105 -7.35 -20.22 -8.46
CA LYS A 105 -8.24 -20.18 -7.29
C LYS A 105 -9.51 -21.05 -7.41
N ASN A 106 -9.61 -21.92 -8.43
CA ASN A 106 -10.71 -22.89 -8.56
C ASN A 106 -10.33 -24.26 -8.00
#